data_AF-A0A1A7XR34-F1
#
_entry.id   AF-A0A1A7XR34-F1
#
_cell.length_a   1.000
_cell.length_b   1.000
_cell.length_c   1.000
_cell.angle_alpha   90.00
_cell.angle_beta   90.00
_cell.angle_gamma   90.00
#
_symmetry.space_group_name_H-M   'P 1'
#
loop_
_entity.id
_entity.type
_entity.pdbx_description
1 polymer ?
#
loop_
_entity_poly.entity_id
_entity_poly.type
_entity_poly.pdbx_seq_one_letter_code
_entity_poly.pdbx_strand_id
1 'polypeptide(L)'
;GDDQGDHAVTTFNGASFTPAVCGVTNTSWNEEFEPPTSHSRSRSSIISIVQQQKYNELILVADNREYLKMNKDLTALRKRMFEIVNFVNTAYKPLRTFIALVGLEVWSNSDLITVTPPAGANLDAFRSWRNSDLIKRQ
;
A
#
# COMPACT_ATOMS: atom_id res chain seq x y z
N GLY A 1 9.32 30.02 -16.76
CA GLY A 1 9.47 28.73 -17.45
C GLY A 1 8.19 28.50 -18.17
N ASP A 2 8.28 28.48 -19.50
CA ASP A 2 7.20 28.49 -20.48
C ASP A 2 6.45 27.13 -20.50
N ASP A 3 5.12 27.16 -20.54
CA ASP A 3 4.25 25.98 -20.66
C ASP A 3 3.40 26.13 -21.93
N GLN A 4 4.09 26.24 -23.06
CA GLN A 4 3.52 26.18 -24.40
C GLN A 4 3.30 24.71 -24.79
N GLY A 5 2.19 24.16 -24.33
CA GLY A 5 1.57 23.01 -24.98
C GLY A 5 0.64 23.48 -26.08
N ASP A 6 0.81 22.97 -27.30
CA ASP A 6 -0.14 23.21 -28.40
C ASP A 6 -1.51 22.63 -28.04
N HIS A 7 -2.43 23.48 -27.63
CA HIS A 7 -3.85 23.14 -27.56
C HIS A 7 -4.45 23.31 -28.96
N ALA A 8 -4.83 22.21 -29.61
CA ALA A 8 -5.60 22.27 -30.85
C ALA A 8 -7.01 22.82 -30.54
N VAL A 9 -7.20 24.12 -30.73
CA VAL A 9 -8.53 24.75 -30.72
C VAL A 9 -9.13 24.56 -32.10
N THR A 10 -9.98 23.55 -32.26
CA THR A 10 -10.80 23.41 -33.47
C THR A 10 -11.94 24.42 -33.42
N THR A 11 -11.98 25.34 -34.38
CA THR A 11 -13.14 26.20 -34.59
C THR A 11 -14.34 25.34 -34.97
N PHE A 12 -15.42 25.42 -34.19
CA PHE A 12 -16.66 24.73 -34.52
C PHE A 12 -17.28 25.42 -35.75
N ASN A 13 -17.06 24.84 -36.92
CA ASN A 13 -17.76 25.26 -38.12
C ASN A 13 -19.16 24.66 -38.04
N GLY A 14 -20.20 25.49 -38.05
CA GLY A 14 -21.61 25.12 -37.88
C GLY A 14 -22.21 24.32 -39.04
N ALA A 15 -21.44 23.40 -39.64
CA ALA A 15 -21.99 22.37 -40.50
C ALA A 15 -22.82 21.42 -39.62
N SER A 16 -24.04 21.10 -40.05
CA SER A 16 -24.93 20.17 -39.36
C SER A 16 -24.23 18.83 -39.15
N PHE A 17 -23.80 18.56 -37.92
CA PHE A 17 -23.23 17.27 -37.54
C PHE A 17 -24.37 16.28 -37.39
N THR A 18 -24.40 15.26 -38.25
CA THR A 18 -25.22 14.07 -37.99
C THR A 18 -24.61 13.33 -36.79
N PRO A 19 -25.37 13.02 -35.73
CA PRO A 19 -24.84 12.32 -34.58
C PRO A 19 -24.28 10.96 -35.00
N ALA A 20 -22.99 10.74 -34.76
CA ALA A 20 -22.38 9.43 -34.97
C ALA A 20 -22.84 8.50 -33.84
N VAL A 21 -23.40 7.37 -34.23
CA VAL A 21 -23.85 6.29 -33.35
C VAL A 21 -23.20 5.00 -33.75
N CYS A 22 -22.48 4.42 -32.82
CA CYS A 22 -21.97 3.08 -32.96
C CYS A 22 -22.95 2.10 -32.29
N GLY A 23 -23.17 0.94 -32.90
CA GLY A 23 -23.85 -0.18 -32.25
C GLY A 23 -25.32 -0.44 -32.63
N VAL A 24 -25.91 0.33 -33.55
CA VAL A 24 -27.24 0.02 -34.11
C VAL A 24 -27.16 -0.19 -35.63
N THR A 25 -27.86 -1.20 -36.13
CA THR A 25 -27.81 -1.62 -37.55
C THR A 25 -28.66 -0.75 -38.48
N ASN A 26 -29.39 0.24 -37.95
CA ASN A 26 -30.25 1.11 -38.74
C ASN A 26 -29.81 2.57 -38.54
N THR A 27 -29.31 3.21 -39.60
CA THR A 27 -28.51 4.45 -39.57
C THR A 27 -29.34 5.74 -39.72
N SER A 28 -30.66 5.69 -39.56
CA SER A 28 -31.51 6.89 -39.65
C SER A 28 -31.77 7.47 -38.26
N TRP A 29 -31.14 8.60 -37.96
CA TRP A 29 -31.42 9.40 -36.75
C TRP A 29 -32.63 10.27 -36.98
N ASN A 30 -33.54 10.25 -36.01
CA ASN A 30 -34.67 11.15 -36.00
C ASN A 30 -34.32 12.36 -35.11
N GLU A 31 -34.34 13.57 -35.68
CA GLU A 31 -33.88 14.81 -35.02
C GLU A 31 -34.73 15.23 -33.81
N GLU A 32 -35.94 14.68 -33.68
CA GLU A 32 -36.82 14.90 -32.52
C GLU A 32 -36.33 14.25 -31.22
N PHE A 33 -35.35 13.34 -31.29
CA PHE A 33 -34.86 12.60 -30.13
C PHE A 33 -33.43 13.00 -29.79
N GLU A 34 -33.17 13.32 -28.51
CA GLU A 34 -31.81 13.52 -28.04
C GLU A 34 -30.96 12.27 -28.34
N PRO A 35 -29.74 12.44 -28.89
CA PRO A 35 -28.90 11.30 -29.23
C PRO A 35 -28.64 10.49 -27.95
N PRO A 36 -28.84 9.16 -27.96
CA PRO A 36 -28.56 8.33 -26.81
C PRO A 36 -27.09 8.47 -26.49
N THR A 37 -26.80 9.24 -25.44
CA THR A 37 -25.45 9.31 -24.89
C THR A 37 -25.16 7.92 -24.36
N SER A 38 -24.21 7.24 -25.00
CA SER A 38 -23.67 6.02 -24.45
C SER A 38 -23.02 6.39 -23.12
N HIS A 39 -23.79 6.25 -22.04
CA HIS A 39 -23.24 6.17 -20.72
C HIS A 39 -22.45 4.87 -20.69
N SER A 40 -21.19 4.94 -21.15
CA SER A 40 -20.17 4.01 -20.74
C SER A 40 -20.25 4.01 -19.22
N ARG A 41 -20.83 2.95 -18.66
CA ARG A 41 -20.73 2.68 -17.23
C ARG A 41 -19.25 2.38 -17.02
N SER A 42 -18.48 3.44 -16.85
CA SER A 42 -17.13 3.40 -16.35
C SER A 42 -17.15 2.41 -15.20
N ARG A 43 -16.24 1.44 -15.21
CA ARG A 43 -15.97 0.57 -14.05
C ARG A 43 -15.36 1.38 -12.89
N SER A 44 -15.82 2.61 -12.68
CA SER A 44 -15.37 3.57 -11.67
C SER A 44 -15.83 3.22 -10.26
N SER A 45 -16.59 2.14 -10.09
CA SER A 45 -17.04 1.64 -8.79
C SER A 45 -15.99 0.80 -8.04
N ILE A 46 -14.81 0.55 -8.62
CA ILE A 46 -13.72 -0.15 -7.92
C ILE A 46 -12.80 0.89 -7.27
N ILE A 47 -12.91 1.00 -5.94
CA ILE A 47 -11.97 1.79 -5.12
C ILE A 47 -10.57 1.22 -5.33
N SER A 48 -9.61 2.08 -5.69
CA SER A 48 -8.23 1.63 -5.93
C SER A 48 -7.63 1.02 -4.66
N ILE A 49 -6.73 0.05 -4.80
CA ILE A 49 -6.10 -0.60 -3.64
C ILE A 49 -5.42 0.41 -2.71
N VAL A 50 -4.96 1.56 -3.21
CA VAL A 50 -4.35 2.64 -2.41
C VAL A 50 -5.37 3.39 -1.57
N GLN A 51 -6.63 3.45 -2.02
CA GLN A 51 -7.72 4.11 -1.32
C GLN A 51 -8.41 3.21 -0.29
N GLN A 52 -8.15 1.90 -0.31
CA GLN A 52 -8.71 0.97 0.68
C GLN A 52 -7.95 1.05 2.00
N GLN A 53 -8.69 0.98 3.11
CA GLN A 53 -8.11 0.86 4.44
C GLN A 53 -7.46 -0.52 4.59
N LYS A 54 -6.21 -0.56 5.06
CA LYS A 54 -5.43 -1.79 5.28
C LYS A 54 -4.95 -1.86 6.71
N TYR A 55 -4.72 -3.09 7.15
CA TYR A 55 -4.17 -3.40 8.46
C TYR A 55 -3.03 -4.38 8.25
N ASN A 56 -1.83 -4.00 8.70
CA ASN A 56 -0.67 -4.88 8.70
C ASN A 56 -0.35 -5.24 10.14
N GLU A 57 -0.55 -6.51 10.47
CA GLU A 57 -0.12 -7.05 11.76
C GLU A 57 1.41 -7.18 11.79
N LEU A 58 2.01 -6.65 12.85
CA LEU A 58 3.45 -6.58 13.03
C LEU A 58 3.83 -7.28 14.33
N ILE A 59 4.82 -8.16 14.24
CA ILE A 59 5.58 -8.64 15.39
C ILE A 59 6.98 -8.06 15.28
N LEU A 60 7.45 -7.42 16.35
CA LEU A 60 8.78 -6.85 16.40
C LEU A 60 9.68 -7.68 17.32
N VAL A 61 10.84 -8.10 16.81
CA VAL A 61 11.81 -8.91 17.54
C VAL A 61 13.10 -8.11 17.70
N ALA A 62 13.61 -8.02 18.93
CA ALA A 62 14.91 -7.44 19.22
C ALA A 62 15.92 -8.56 19.51
N ASP A 63 17.02 -8.58 18.76
CA ASP A 63 18.15 -9.48 18.99
C ASP A 63 18.84 -9.17 20.33
N ASN A 64 19.64 -10.11 20.82
CA ASN A 64 20.35 -10.01 22.08
C ASN A 64 21.32 -8.83 22.07
N ARG A 65 21.95 -8.57 20.93
CA ARG A 65 22.86 -7.43 20.78
C ARG A 65 22.14 -6.10 21.01
N GLU A 66 20.91 -5.93 20.53
CA GLU A 66 20.12 -4.73 20.77
C GLU A 66 19.70 -4.60 22.24
N TYR A 67 19.40 -5.72 22.89
CA TYR A 67 19.18 -5.76 24.35
C TYR A 67 20.42 -5.34 25.15
N LEU A 68 21.61 -5.84 24.77
CA LEU A 68 22.87 -5.44 25.39
C LEU A 68 23.19 -3.96 25.17
N LYS A 69 22.94 -3.43 23.97
CA LYS A 69 23.13 -1.99 23.66
C LYS A 69 22.22 -1.09 24.48
N MET A 70 21.04 -1.56 24.86
CA MET A 70 20.13 -0.85 25.75
C MET A 70 20.45 -1.07 27.24
N ASN A 71 21.72 -1.33 27.57
CA ASN A 71 22.18 -1.57 28.94
C ASN A 71 21.42 -2.69 29.66
N LYS A 72 20.92 -3.69 28.92
CA LYS A 72 20.08 -4.77 29.45
C LYS A 72 18.77 -4.28 30.11
N ASP A 73 18.30 -3.09 29.74
CA ASP A 73 17.04 -2.54 30.22
C ASP A 73 15.90 -2.93 29.26
N LEU A 74 15.08 -3.89 29.71
CA LEU A 74 13.90 -4.35 28.96
C LEU A 74 12.85 -3.26 28.79
N THR A 75 12.70 -2.38 29.78
CA THR A 75 11.69 -1.31 29.75
C THR A 75 12.09 -0.25 28.75
N ALA A 76 13.34 0.20 28.79
CA ALA A 76 13.87 1.16 27.82
C ALA A 76 13.83 0.60 26.39
N LEU A 77 14.18 -0.68 26.21
CA LEU A 77 14.13 -1.31 24.88
C LEU A 77 12.70 -1.40 24.35
N ARG A 78 11.74 -1.84 25.18
CA ARG A 78 10.32 -1.90 24.80
C ARG A 78 9.77 -0.52 24.46
N LYS A 79 10.12 0.51 25.26
CA LYS A 79 9.74 1.89 24.96
C LYS A 79 10.23 2.32 23.58
N ARG A 80 11.50 2.08 23.27
CA ARG A 80 12.06 2.38 21.94
C ARG A 80 11.36 1.62 20.81
N MET A 81 11.01 0.35 21.03
CA MET A 81 10.25 -0.45 20.07
C MET A 81 8.86 0.16 19.80
N PHE A 82 8.14 0.63 20.83
CA PHE A 82 6.88 1.34 20.65
C PHE A 82 7.04 2.67 19.89
N GLU A 83 8.11 3.42 20.17
CA GLU A 83 8.42 4.66 19.46
C GLU A 83 8.67 4.42 17.96
N ILE A 84 9.40 3.36 17.61
CA ILE A 84 9.61 2.94 16.22
C ILE A 84 8.27 2.64 15.54
N VAL A 85 7.41 1.84 16.17
CA VAL A 85 6.10 1.50 15.59
C VAL A 85 5.23 2.74 15.41
N ASN A 86 5.23 3.67 16.37
CA ASN A 86 4.48 4.91 16.25
C ASN A 86 4.96 5.76 15.06
N PHE A 87 6.28 5.82 14.85
CA PHE A 87 6.87 6.47 13.68
C PHE A 87 6.45 5.79 12.38
N VAL A 88 6.57 4.46 12.30
CA VAL A 88 6.17 3.69 11.11
C VAL A 88 4.69 3.89 10.81
N ASN A 89 3.81 3.84 11.82
CA ASN A 89 2.38 4.08 11.64
C ASN A 89 2.09 5.48 11.06
N THR A 90 2.85 6.49 11.46
CA THR A 90 2.76 7.83 10.88
C THR A 90 3.16 7.84 9.40
N ALA A 91 4.23 7.12 9.04
CA ALA A 91 4.70 7.01 7.65
C ALA A 91 3.71 6.27 6.74
N TYR A 92 2.97 5.29 7.25
CA TYR A 92 1.98 4.50 6.48
C TYR A 92 0.58 5.12 6.44
N LYS A 93 0.30 6.14 7.26
CA LYS A 93 -0.98 6.84 7.31
C LYS A 93 -1.46 7.40 5.95
N PRO A 94 -0.62 8.03 5.10
CA PRO A 94 -1.04 8.51 3.78
C PRO A 94 -1.49 7.39 2.83
N LEU A 95 -1.04 6.16 3.06
CA LEU A 95 -1.41 4.97 2.29
C LEU A 95 -2.65 4.25 2.85
N ARG A 96 -3.39 4.90 3.78
CA ARG A 96 -4.53 4.32 4.51
C ARG A 96 -4.20 2.94 5.12
N THR A 97 -2.96 2.79 5.59
CA THR A 97 -2.47 1.54 6.17
C THR A 97 -2.17 1.77 7.65
N PHE A 98 -2.80 0.97 8.51
CA PHE A 98 -2.53 0.96 9.95
C PHE A 98 -1.58 -0.20 10.29
N ILE A 99 -0.53 0.10 11.03
CA ILE A 99 0.41 -0.91 11.52
C ILE A 99 -0.03 -1.33 12.92
N ALA A 100 -0.58 -2.53 13.04
CA ALA A 100 -1.02 -3.11 14.30
C ALA A 100 0.13 -3.91 14.93
N LEU A 101 0.74 -3.41 15.99
CA LEU A 101 1.71 -4.19 16.76
C LEU A 101 0.97 -5.26 17.57
N VAL A 102 1.07 -6.51 17.12
CA VAL A 102 0.39 -7.67 17.74
C VAL A 102 1.31 -8.51 18.63
N GLY A 103 2.63 -8.28 18.55
CA GLY A 103 3.60 -8.99 19.38
C GLY A 103 4.95 -8.29 19.48
N LEU A 104 5.63 -8.49 20.60
CA LEU A 104 6.98 -7.99 20.85
C LEU A 104 7.79 -9.08 21.54
N GLU A 105 8.92 -9.43 20.96
CA GLU A 105 9.83 -10.43 21.51
C GLU A 105 11.24 -9.84 21.69
N VAL A 106 11.87 -10.11 22.82
CA VAL A 106 13.26 -9.69 23.11
C VAL A 106 14.06 -10.93 23.46
N TRP A 107 15.14 -11.16 22.73
CA TRP A 107 16.06 -12.26 23.00
C TRP A 107 17.06 -11.86 24.10
N SER A 108 16.59 -11.77 25.35
CA SER A 108 17.37 -11.23 26.47
C SER A 108 18.53 -12.14 26.93
N ASN A 109 18.38 -13.45 26.73
CA ASN A 109 19.38 -14.44 27.18
C ASN A 109 20.46 -14.67 26.11
N SER A 110 20.03 -15.01 24.90
CA SER A 110 20.87 -15.22 23.73
C SER A 110 20.01 -15.13 22.47
N ASP A 111 20.64 -14.90 21.32
CA ASP A 111 19.94 -14.96 20.05
C ASP A 111 19.36 -16.36 19.81
N LEU A 112 18.16 -16.42 19.23
CA LEU A 112 17.52 -17.69 18.84
C LEU A 112 17.92 -18.14 17.43
N ILE A 113 18.67 -17.29 16.71
CA ILE A 113 19.26 -17.58 15.40
C ILE A 113 20.71 -17.08 15.38
N THR A 114 21.50 -17.56 14.43
CA THR A 114 22.81 -16.96 14.14
C THR A 114 22.62 -15.62 13.44
N VAL A 115 23.13 -14.54 14.03
CA VAL A 115 23.10 -13.18 13.46
C VAL A 115 24.51 -12.76 13.06
N THR A 116 24.90 -13.04 11.82
CA THR A 116 26.22 -12.69 11.29
C THR A 116 26.12 -12.13 9.86
N PRO A 117 27.05 -11.30 9.38
CA PRO A 117 27.07 -10.93 7.97
C PRO A 117 27.15 -12.18 7.07
N PRO A 118 26.52 -12.19 5.88
CA PRO A 118 25.74 -11.12 5.24
C PRO A 118 24.26 -11.08 5.70
N ALA A 119 23.59 -9.96 5.47
CA ALA A 119 22.19 -9.76 5.90
C ALA A 119 21.20 -10.78 5.33
N GLY A 120 21.45 -11.31 4.13
CA GLY A 120 20.60 -12.33 3.51
C GLY A 120 20.52 -13.62 4.33
N ALA A 121 21.66 -14.11 4.84
CA ALA A 121 21.70 -15.31 5.67
C ALA A 121 20.90 -15.13 6.97
N ASN A 122 20.96 -13.94 7.57
CA ASN A 122 20.19 -13.63 8.78
C ASN A 122 18.69 -13.62 8.50
N LEU A 123 18.26 -13.10 7.34
CA LEU A 123 16.85 -13.09 6.96
C LEU A 123 16.32 -14.52 6.79
N ASP A 124 17.10 -15.40 6.15
CA ASP A 124 16.72 -16.80 5.96
C ASP A 124 16.66 -17.57 7.29
N ALA A 125 17.61 -17.34 8.18
CA ALA A 125 17.61 -17.91 9.53
C ALA A 125 16.40 -17.41 10.34
N PHE A 126 16.14 -16.11 10.31
CA PHE A 126 14.97 -15.50 10.98
C PHE A 126 13.66 -16.05 10.44
N ARG A 127 13.52 -16.18 9.11
CA ARG A 127 12.35 -16.76 8.46
C ARG A 127 12.14 -18.22 8.87
N SER A 128 13.21 -19.00 8.92
CA SER A 128 13.16 -20.40 9.32
C SER A 128 12.70 -20.54 10.77
N TRP A 129 13.33 -19.79 11.68
CA TRP A 129 12.94 -19.71 13.09
C TRP A 129 11.48 -19.27 13.26
N ARG A 130 11.06 -18.22 12.55
CA ARG A 130 9.67 -17.74 12.58
C ARG A 130 8.67 -18.85 12.28
N ASN A 131 8.93 -19.65 11.24
CA ASN A 131 8.04 -20.72 10.81
C ASN A 131 8.09 -21.94 11.74
N SER A 132 9.25 -22.25 12.31
CA SER A 132 9.42 -23.42 13.16
C SER A 132 8.98 -23.20 14.61
N ASP A 133 9.04 -21.97 15.09
CA ASP A 133 8.90 -21.61 16.51
C ASP A 133 7.84 -20.51 16.71
N LEU A 134 8.08 -19.29 16.24
CA LEU A 134 7.24 -18.13 16.55
C LEU A 134 5.76 -18.34 16.16
N ILE A 135 5.49 -18.82 14.94
CA ILE A 135 4.12 -19.04 14.44
C ILE A 135 3.39 -20.13 15.22
N LYS A 136 4.12 -21.10 15.81
CA LYS A 136 3.50 -22.16 16.62
C LYS A 136 3.12 -21.70 18.02
N ARG A 137 3.65 -20.56 18.47
CA ARG A 137 3.38 -19.95 19.79
C ARG A 137 2.26 -18.92 19.74
N GLN A 138 1.84 -18.51 18.55
CA GLN A 138 0.66 -17.65 18.33
C GLN A 138 -0.60 -18.50 18.13
#